data_AF-A0A7C5IVZ8-F1
#
_entry.id   AF-A0A7C5IVZ8-F1
#
_cell.length_a   1.000
_cell.length_b   1.000
_cell.length_c   1.000
_cell.angle_alpha   90.00
_cell.angle_beta   90.00
_cell.angle_gamma   90.00
#
_symmetry.space_group_name_H-M   'P 1'
#
loop_
_entity.id
_entity.type
_entity.pdbx_description
1 polymer ?
#
loop_
_entity_poly.entity_id
_entity_poly.type
_entity_poly.pdbx_seq_one_letter_code
_entity_poly.pdbx_strand_id
1 'polypeptide(L)'
;MEPVTSDGIKKSGNSPTASGSASEQKKQPLSLRRLMIRRFCRNRVALISLVVLVLFYLAMIFAGFVSPYAPDRSDTLYLTAPPQTVRFFDAEGRFHPRPFVYRMEGKRDLKTL
;
A
#
# COMPACT_ATOMS: atom_id res chain seq x y z
N MET A 1 -58.93 -39.25 -70.44
CA MET A 1 -58.29 -38.40 -69.42
C MET A 1 -57.53 -39.34 -68.48
N GLU A 2 -56.27 -39.64 -68.80
CA GLU A 2 -55.38 -40.46 -67.97
C GLU A 2 -54.69 -39.57 -66.91
N PRO A 3 -54.47 -40.06 -65.67
CA PRO A 3 -53.78 -39.31 -64.63
C PRO A 3 -52.25 -39.32 -64.82
N VAL A 4 -51.65 -38.13 -64.74
CA VAL A 4 -50.19 -37.93 -64.80
C VAL A 4 -49.54 -38.50 -63.54
N THR A 5 -48.80 -39.59 -63.73
CA THR A 5 -47.79 -40.08 -62.79
C THR A 5 -46.45 -39.48 -63.26
N SER A 6 -45.84 -38.60 -62.46
CA SER A 6 -44.44 -38.21 -62.70
C SER A 6 -43.64 -38.27 -61.40
N ASP A 7 -42.71 -39.21 -61.43
CA ASP A 7 -41.33 -39.05 -60.99
C ASP A 7 -41.07 -38.77 -59.51
N GLY A 8 -40.63 -39.85 -58.87
CA GLY A 8 -39.77 -39.78 -57.72
C GLY A 8 -38.53 -38.92 -58.01
N ILE A 9 -38.45 -37.79 -57.33
CA ILE A 9 -37.20 -37.06 -57.17
C ILE A 9 -36.63 -37.43 -55.80
N LYS A 10 -35.67 -38.34 -55.89
CA LYS A 10 -34.67 -38.68 -54.88
C LYS A 10 -33.89 -37.42 -54.50
N LYS A 11 -34.23 -36.77 -53.38
CA LYS A 11 -33.32 -35.79 -52.74
C LYS A 11 -32.39 -36.50 -51.76
N SER A 12 -31.27 -36.96 -52.31
CA SER A 12 -30.00 -37.04 -51.58
C SER A 12 -29.46 -35.63 -51.41
N GLY A 13 -29.07 -35.23 -50.20
CA GLY A 13 -28.46 -33.93 -49.99
C GLY A 13 -28.26 -33.57 -48.52
N ASN A 14 -27.20 -34.13 -47.94
CA ASN A 14 -26.38 -33.60 -46.85
C ASN A 14 -27.05 -33.13 -45.57
N SER A 15 -26.79 -33.89 -44.51
CA SER A 15 -26.46 -33.34 -43.20
C SER A 15 -25.25 -32.40 -43.31
N PRO A 16 -25.30 -31.23 -42.67
CA PRO A 16 -24.15 -30.72 -41.97
C PRO A 16 -24.47 -30.55 -40.48
N THR A 17 -23.66 -31.24 -39.68
CA THR A 17 -23.07 -30.71 -38.44
C THR A 17 -24.02 -30.28 -37.33
N ALA A 18 -24.23 -31.24 -36.41
CA ALA A 18 -23.94 -31.11 -34.99
C ALA A 18 -23.82 -29.67 -34.44
N SER A 19 -24.88 -29.30 -33.72
CA SER A 19 -24.90 -28.40 -32.56
C SER A 19 -23.53 -28.12 -31.94
N GLY A 20 -22.98 -26.96 -32.26
CA GLY A 20 -21.75 -26.41 -31.67
C GLY A 20 -21.92 -24.95 -31.27
N SER A 21 -23.03 -24.57 -30.63
CA SER A 21 -23.16 -23.27 -29.97
C SER A 21 -22.55 -23.34 -28.57
N ALA A 22 -21.23 -23.53 -28.53
CA ALA A 22 -20.46 -23.43 -27.30
C ALA A 22 -20.43 -21.96 -26.84
N SER A 23 -21.15 -21.70 -25.75
CA SER A 23 -21.02 -20.55 -24.84
C SER A 23 -21.24 -19.17 -25.47
N GLU A 24 -22.51 -18.82 -25.65
CA GLU A 24 -22.94 -17.43 -25.68
C GLU A 24 -22.67 -16.82 -24.29
N GLN A 25 -21.46 -16.27 -24.13
CA GLN A 25 -21.03 -15.64 -22.89
C GLN A 25 -21.91 -14.43 -22.60
N LYS A 26 -22.91 -14.62 -21.75
CA LYS A 26 -23.63 -13.54 -21.07
C LYS A 26 -22.64 -12.70 -20.27
N LYS A 27 -22.12 -11.63 -20.87
CA LYS A 27 -21.48 -10.52 -20.15
C LYS A 27 -22.55 -9.90 -19.25
N GLN A 28 -22.62 -10.36 -18.01
CA GLN A 28 -23.43 -9.69 -17.00
C GLN A 28 -22.96 -8.24 -16.88
N PRO A 29 -23.87 -7.25 -16.78
CA PRO A 29 -23.49 -5.86 -16.57
C PRO A 29 -22.75 -5.77 -15.23
N LEU A 30 -21.43 -5.55 -15.29
CA LEU A 30 -20.63 -5.38 -14.08
C LEU A 30 -21.09 -4.14 -13.32
N SER A 31 -21.20 -4.25 -12.00
CA SER A 31 -21.59 -3.13 -11.15
C SER A 31 -20.63 -1.95 -11.32
N LEU A 32 -21.18 -0.73 -11.31
CA LEU A 32 -20.45 0.52 -11.53
C LEU A 32 -19.20 0.65 -10.64
N ARG A 33 -19.31 0.21 -9.37
CA ARG A 33 -18.19 0.20 -8.40
C ARG A 33 -17.01 -0.66 -8.86
N ARG A 34 -17.27 -1.85 -9.42
CA ARG A 34 -16.21 -2.72 -9.94
C ARG A 34 -15.49 -2.07 -11.13
N LEU A 35 -16.22 -1.34 -11.97
CA LEU A 35 -15.63 -0.64 -13.11
C LEU A 35 -14.72 0.51 -12.64
N MET A 36 -15.15 1.27 -11.63
CA MET A 36 -14.36 2.36 -11.04
C MET A 36 -13.08 1.87 -10.38
N ILE A 37 -13.12 0.80 -9.56
CA ILE A 37 -11.93 0.24 -8.91
C ILE A 37 -10.93 -0.27 -9.94
N ARG A 38 -11.39 -0.95 -11.00
CA ARG A 38 -10.53 -1.39 -12.10
C ARG A 38 -9.81 -0.24 -12.80
N ARG A 39 -10.50 0.88 -12.99
CA ARG A 39 -9.92 2.09 -13.61
C ARG A 39 -8.91 2.76 -12.66
N PHE A 40 -9.22 2.82 -11.36
CA PHE A 40 -8.34 3.37 -10.33
C PHE A 40 -7.03 2.56 -10.21
N CYS A 41 -7.12 1.23 -10.13
CA CYS A 41 -5.95 0.35 -10.07
C CYS A 41 -5.13 0.29 -11.37
N ARG A 42 -5.65 0.78 -12.50
CA ARG A 42 -4.88 0.87 -13.76
C ARG A 42 -3.84 2.00 -13.70
N ASN A 43 -4.10 3.05 -12.93
CA ASN A 43 -3.22 4.21 -12.86
C ASN A 43 -2.11 3.99 -11.84
N ARG A 44 -0.85 3.91 -12.31
CA ARG A 44 0.33 3.75 -11.46
C ARG A 44 0.48 4.91 -10.46
N VAL A 45 0.10 6.12 -10.85
CA VAL A 45 0.14 7.30 -9.97
C VAL A 45 -0.84 7.16 -8.81
N ALA A 46 -2.06 6.66 -9.09
CA ALA A 46 -3.08 6.44 -8.06
C ALA A 46 -2.70 5.34 -7.07
N LEU A 47 -1.98 4.31 -7.53
CA LEU A 47 -1.44 3.27 -6.66
C LEU A 47 -0.31 3.79 -5.77
N ILE A 48 0.59 4.60 -6.32
CA ILE A 48 1.69 5.20 -5.54
C ILE A 48 1.14 6.09 -4.43
N SER A 49 0.18 6.97 -4.74
CA SER A 49 -0.43 7.83 -3.73
C SER A 49 -1.17 7.04 -2.65
N LEU A 50 -1.87 5.96 -3.02
CA LEU A 50 -2.50 5.06 -2.06
C LEU A 50 -1.47 4.41 -1.12
N VAL A 51 -0.35 3.93 -1.65
CA VAL A 51 0.73 3.34 -0.84
C VAL A 51 1.33 4.36 0.12
N VAL A 52 1.62 5.57 -0.35
CA VAL A 52 2.16 6.65 0.50
C VAL A 52 1.19 7.01 1.61
N LEU A 53 -0.11 7.11 1.30
CA LEU A 53 -1.13 7.41 2.29
C LEU A 53 -1.22 6.32 3.37
N VAL A 54 -1.19 5.05 2.95
CA VAL A 54 -1.17 3.90 3.87
C VAL A 54 0.07 3.92 4.76
N LEU A 55 1.25 4.22 4.20
CA LEU A 55 2.49 4.37 4.97
C LEU A 55 2.41 5.48 6.02
N PHE A 56 1.83 6.63 5.69
CA PHE A 56 1.62 7.71 6.67
C PHE A 56 0.65 7.29 7.77
N TYR A 57 -0.41 6.59 7.43
CA TYR A 57 -1.36 6.09 8.42
C TYR A 57 -0.72 5.07 9.35
N LEU A 58 0.11 4.17 8.81
CA LEU A 58 0.93 3.24 9.59
C LEU A 58 1.89 4.00 10.51
N ALA A 59 2.62 4.98 10.00
CA ALA A 59 3.52 5.81 10.81
C ALA A 59 2.78 6.53 11.96
N MET A 60 1.51 6.92 11.73
CA MET A 60 0.68 7.55 12.76
C MET A 60 0.26 6.56 13.86
N ILE A 61 -0.12 5.33 13.50
CA ILE A 61 -0.44 4.27 14.48
C ILE A 61 0.80 3.89 15.29
N PHE A 62 1.96 3.84 14.64
CA PHE A 62 3.25 3.57 15.28
C PHE A 62 3.98 4.84 15.75
N ALA A 63 3.28 5.97 15.87
CA ALA A 63 3.89 7.24 16.23
C ALA A 63 4.57 7.20 17.61
N GLY A 64 4.02 6.44 18.56
CA GLY A 64 4.64 6.26 19.88
C GLY A 64 5.99 5.53 19.83
N PHE A 65 6.25 4.73 18.79
CA PHE A 65 7.56 4.11 18.56
C PHE A 65 8.51 5.04 17.80
N VAL A 66 8.00 5.76 16.81
CA VAL A 66 8.80 6.66 15.97
C VAL A 66 9.21 7.93 16.71
N SER A 67 8.33 8.48 17.55
CA SER A 67 8.57 9.66 18.37
C SER A 67 8.09 9.42 19.81
N PRO A 68 8.92 8.81 20.67
CA PRO A 68 8.64 8.71 22.10
C PRO A 68 8.80 10.07 22.83
N TYR A 69 9.07 11.15 22.09
CA TYR A 69 9.12 12.50 22.60
C TYR A 69 7.82 13.21 22.28
N ALA A 70 7.21 13.80 23.30
CA ALA A 70 6.00 14.57 23.16
C ALA A 70 6.36 15.95 22.55
N PRO A 71 5.67 16.42 21.50
CA PRO A 71 6.02 17.66 20.80
C PRO A 71 5.82 18.92 21.65
N ASP A 72 5.08 18.79 22.75
CA ASP A 72 4.80 19.82 23.76
C ASP A 72 5.86 19.90 24.87
N ARG A 73 6.80 18.95 24.93
CA ARG A 73 7.88 18.99 25.91
C ARG A 73 9.10 19.73 25.37
N SER A 74 9.20 20.99 25.75
CA SER A 74 10.44 21.76 25.67
C SER A 74 11.22 21.62 26.98
N ASP A 75 12.34 20.89 26.94
CA ASP A 75 13.17 20.69 28.13
C ASP A 75 13.94 21.96 28.47
N THR A 76 13.40 22.77 29.39
CA THR A 76 13.96 24.09 29.74
C THR A 76 15.38 24.04 30.32
N LEU A 77 15.79 22.87 30.82
CA LEU A 77 17.12 22.59 31.36
C LEU A 77 18.19 22.36 30.29
N TYR A 78 17.80 22.02 29.05
CA TYR A 78 18.73 21.68 27.97
C TYR A 78 18.71 22.68 26.80
N LEU A 79 18.11 23.87 26.95
CA LEU A 79 18.07 24.91 25.89
C LEU A 79 19.46 25.28 25.36
N THR A 80 20.47 25.27 26.23
CA THR A 80 21.86 25.64 25.91
C THR A 80 22.80 24.44 25.99
N ALA A 81 22.26 23.23 25.97
CA ALA A 81 23.08 22.03 26.02
C ALA A 81 23.84 21.87 24.70
N PRO A 82 25.16 21.63 24.72
CA PRO A 82 25.91 21.31 23.51
C PRO A 82 25.42 19.96 22.93
N PRO A 83 25.49 19.76 21.61
CA PRO A 83 25.10 18.50 20.97
C PRO A 83 25.91 17.35 21.56
N GLN A 84 25.23 16.39 22.20
CA GLN A 84 25.88 15.25 22.83
C GLN A 84 26.05 14.11 21.83
N THR A 85 27.30 13.71 21.55
CA THR A 85 27.59 12.56 20.70
C THR A 85 27.29 11.25 21.44
N VAL A 86 26.48 10.40 20.81
CA VAL A 86 26.20 9.05 21.29
C VAL A 86 27.48 8.21 21.23
N ARG A 87 27.92 7.67 22.37
CA ARG A 87 29.11 6.80 22.46
C ARG A 87 28.71 5.38 22.83
N PHE A 88 29.46 4.42 22.31
CA PHE A 88 29.37 2.99 22.62
C PHE A 88 30.56 2.50 23.45
N PHE A 89 31.62 3.29 23.54
CA PHE A 89 32.84 3.01 24.29
C PHE A 89 33.03 4.02 25.42
N ASP A 90 33.17 3.50 26.63
CA ASP A 90 33.45 4.27 27.85
C ASP A 90 34.86 4.86 27.82
N ALA A 91 35.13 5.89 28.63
CA ALA A 91 36.47 6.47 28.76
C ALA A 91 37.53 5.44 29.22
N GLU A 92 37.06 4.37 29.89
CA GLU A 92 37.85 3.22 30.35
C GLU A 92 37.93 2.08 29.32
N GLY A 93 37.42 2.27 28.10
CA GLY A 93 37.50 1.27 27.01
C GLY A 93 36.46 0.14 27.07
N ARG A 94 35.50 0.18 28.02
CA ARG A 94 34.42 -0.81 28.11
C ARG A 94 33.37 -0.57 27.02
N PHE A 95 33.01 -1.64 26.31
CA PHE A 95 31.96 -1.60 25.29
C PHE A 95 30.58 -1.76 25.92
N HIS A 96 29.67 -0.84 25.62
CA HIS A 96 28.27 -0.92 26.02
C HIS A 96 27.38 -1.18 24.79
N PRO A 97 26.52 -2.21 24.83
CA PRO A 97 25.61 -2.52 23.73
C PRO A 97 24.48 -1.50 23.57
N ARG A 98 24.31 -0.59 24.53
CA ARG A 98 23.32 0.49 24.49
C ARG A 98 24.03 1.83 24.30
N PRO A 99 23.57 2.67 23.35
CA PRO A 99 24.09 4.02 23.20
C PRO A 99 23.97 4.80 24.52
N PHE A 100 25.05 5.41 24.98
CA PHE A 100 25.07 6.20 26.20
C PHE A 100 25.62 7.62 25.97
N VAL A 101 25.21 8.53 26.85
CA VAL A 101 25.68 9.92 26.93
C VAL A 101 26.12 10.21 28.36
N TYR A 102 27.13 11.05 28.53
CA TYR A 102 27.60 11.46 29.85
C TYR A 102 26.63 12.46 30.48
N ARG A 103 26.45 12.34 31.80
CA ARG A 103 25.61 13.26 32.58
C ARG A 103 26.24 14.66 32.54
N MET A 104 25.44 15.66 32.16
CA MET A 104 25.81 17.06 32.21
C MET A 104 25.21 17.69 33.47
N GLU A 105 25.99 18.50 34.19
CA GLU A 105 25.50 19.31 35.30
C GLU A 105 25.44 20.78 34.89
N GLY A 106 24.24 21.35 34.83
CA GLY A 106 24.05 22.78 34.60
C GLY A 106 24.11 23.55 35.92
N LYS A 107 25.18 24.32 36.15
CA LYS A 107 25.26 25.29 37.24
C LYS A 107 24.90 26.68 36.70
N ARG A 108 23.94 27.35 37.33
CA ARG A 108 23.61 28.75 37.05
C ARG A 108 24.56 29.64 37.86
N ASP A 109 25.31 30.51 37.19
CA ASP A 109 26.13 31.52 37.84
C ASP A 109 25.29 32.77 38.13
N LEU A 110 25.23 33.21 39.39
CA LEU A 110 24.47 34.40 39.81
C LEU A 110 25.22 35.71 39.58
N LYS A 111 26.48 35.65 39.14
CA LYS A 111 27.35 36.83 38.99
C LYS A 111 27.13 37.63 37.69
N THR A 112 26.26 37.16 36.80
CA THR A 112 25.96 37.77 35.48
C THR A 112 24.48 38.17 35.35
N LEU A 113 23.74 38.26 36.46
CA LEU A 113 22.37 38.78 36.49
C LEU A 113 22.36 40.29 36.79
#